data_AF-A0A966SJ82-F1
#
_entry.id   AF-A0A966SJ82-F1
#
_cell.length_a   1.000
_cell.length_b   1.000
_cell.length_c   1.000
_cell.angle_alpha   90.00
_cell.angle_beta   90.00
_cell.angle_gamma   90.00
#
_symmetry.space_group_name_H-M   'P 1'
#
loop_
_entity.id
_entity.type
_entity.pdbx_description
1 polymer ?
#
loop_
_entity_poly.entity_id
_entity_poly.type
_entity_poly.pdbx_seq_one_letter_code
_entity_poly.pdbx_strand_id
1 'polypeptide(L)' 'MPIMAEPLQQVDRVFVRWHRRRLVYFAGCDYYRLASHLRVLAAVRRGLKAYGLNVAASRKTTGNHLLYD' A
#
# COMPACT_ATOMS: atom_id res chain seq x y z
N MET A 1 24.62 16.88 -6.89
CA MET A 1 23.42 16.02 -6.99
C MET A 1 23.25 15.28 -5.69
N PRO A 2 22.07 15.24 -5.06
CA PRO A 2 21.92 14.48 -3.81
C PRO A 2 22.07 12.99 -4.12
N ILE A 3 22.87 12.31 -3.31
CA ILE A 3 23.17 10.89 -3.40
C ILE A 3 21.96 10.13 -2.83
N MET A 4 20.87 10.03 -3.58
CA MET A 4 19.75 9.19 -3.18
C MET A 4 20.12 7.73 -3.41
N ALA A 5 20.00 6.91 -2.37
CA ALA A 5 20.14 5.46 -2.51
C ALA A 5 19.10 4.95 -3.52
N GLU A 6 19.48 3.94 -4.32
CA GLU A 6 18.56 3.29 -5.24
C GLU A 6 17.33 2.74 -4.48
N PRO A 7 16.10 2.95 -4.98
CA PRO A 7 14.91 2.43 -4.33
C PRO A 7 14.90 0.89 -4.35
N LEU A 8 14.61 0.30 -3.19
CA LEU A 8 14.35 -1.12 -3.07
C LEU A 8 13.03 -1.48 -3.74
N GLN A 9 13.02 -2.56 -4.52
CA GLN A 9 11.78 -3.06 -5.11
C GLN A 9 11.18 -4.16 -4.23
N GLN A 10 9.93 -4.00 -3.79
CA GLN A 10 9.20 -5.10 -3.17
C GLN A 10 8.92 -6.19 -4.22
N VAL A 11 9.38 -7.42 -3.96
CA VAL A 11 9.20 -8.54 -4.89
C VAL A 11 8.39 -9.70 -4.30
N ASP A 12 8.16 -9.70 -2.99
CA ASP A 12 7.38 -10.71 -2.27
C ASP A 12 6.91 -10.16 -0.92
N ARG A 13 6.15 -10.91 -0.13
CA ARG A 13 5.62 -10.54 1.19
C ARG A 13 6.70 -10.09 2.18
N VAL A 14 7.86 -10.74 2.17
CA VAL A 14 8.98 -10.44 3.10
C VAL A 14 10.29 -10.10 2.40
N PHE A 15 10.29 -10.05 1.06
CA PHE A 15 11.51 -9.86 0.29
C PHE A 15 11.48 -8.57 -0.53
N VAL A 16 12.64 -7.91 -0.54
CA VAL A 16 12.97 -6.83 -1.45
C VAL A 16 14.06 -7.27 -2.41
N ARG A 17 14.12 -6.59 -3.55
CA ARG A 17 15.20 -6.70 -4.51
C ARG A 17 16.03 -5.43 -4.47
N TRP A 18 17.34 -5.61 -4.32
CA TRP A 18 18.35 -4.58 -4.49
C TRP A 18 19.30 -5.04 -5.59
N HIS A 19 19.36 -4.32 -6.70
CA HIS A 19 19.97 -4.78 -7.95
C HIS A 19 19.45 -6.18 -8.36
N ARG A 20 20.35 -7.18 -8.44
CA ARG A 20 20.04 -8.58 -8.80
C ARG A 20 19.92 -9.50 -7.58
N ARG A 21 19.86 -8.94 -6.36
CA ARG A 21 19.84 -9.72 -5.12
C ARG A 21 18.47 -9.65 -4.45
N ARG A 22 17.95 -10.82 -4.07
CA ARG A 22 16.77 -10.96 -3.21
C ARG A 22 17.22 -10.94 -1.75
N LEU A 23 16.64 -10.06 -0.95
CA LEU A 23 16.99 -9.83 0.46
C LEU A 23 15.73 -9.89 1.33
N VAL A 24 15.85 -10.38 2.56
CA VAL A 24 14.75 -10.32 3.54
C VAL A 24 14.65 -8.88 4.07
N TYR A 25 13.42 -8.35 4.14
CA TYR A 25 13.18 -6.95 4.47
C TYR A 25 12.78 -6.74 5.95
N PHE A 26 13.67 -6.07 6.69
CA PHE A 26 13.54 -5.78 8.12
C PHE A 26 13.34 -4.28 8.45
N ALA A 27 13.31 -3.39 7.45
CA ALA A 27 13.28 -1.93 7.68
C ALA A 27 11.89 -1.27 7.54
N GLY A 28 10.82 -2.06 7.33
CA GLY A 28 9.47 -1.53 7.09
C GLY A 28 8.56 -1.56 8.32
N CYS A 29 7.37 -0.98 8.17
CA CYS A 29 6.32 -0.93 9.20
C CYS A 29 5.16 -1.92 9.00
N ASP A 30 5.23 -2.80 7.98
CA ASP A 30 4.21 -3.84 7.72
C ASP A 30 4.36 -5.04 8.69
N TYR A 31 4.31 -4.77 9.99
CA TYR A 31 4.64 -5.71 11.07
C TYR A 31 3.81 -7.00 11.01
N TYR A 32 2.50 -6.87 10.74
CA TYR A 32 1.55 -7.98 10.64
C TYR A 32 1.41 -8.55 9.23
N ARG A 33 2.17 -8.01 8.26
CA ARG A 33 2.10 -8.40 6.84
C ARG A 33 0.70 -8.27 6.25
N LEU A 34 -0.04 -7.24 6.66
CA LEU A 34 -1.41 -6.99 6.20
C LEU A 34 -1.43 -6.35 4.82
N ALA A 35 -0.37 -5.65 4.42
CA ALA A 35 -0.28 -5.01 3.10
C ALA A 35 -0.43 -6.01 1.92
N SER A 36 -0.12 -7.29 2.14
CA SER A 36 -0.26 -8.37 1.15
C SER A 36 -1.32 -9.42 1.52
N HIS A 37 -2.08 -9.21 2.60
CA HIS A 37 -3.05 -10.20 3.07
C HIS A 37 -4.26 -10.29 2.13
N LEU A 38 -4.63 -11.50 1.71
CA LEU A 38 -5.66 -11.73 0.67
C LEU A 38 -7.01 -11.07 0.99
N ARG A 39 -7.45 -11.12 2.25
CA ARG A 39 -8.72 -10.48 2.65
C ARG A 39 -8.67 -8.95 2.53
N VAL A 40 -7.52 -8.32 2.78
CA VAL A 40 -7.33 -6.87 2.65
C VAL A 40 -7.34 -6.49 1.18
N LEU A 41 -6.58 -7.20 0.34
CA LEU A 41 -6.56 -6.98 -1.11
C LEU A 41 -7.93 -7.19 -1.76
N ALA A 42 -8.69 -8.18 -1.30
CA ALA A 42 -10.06 -8.41 -1.75
C ALA A 42 -11.00 -7.26 -1.34
N ALA A 43 -10.85 -6.71 -0.14
CA ALA A 43 -11.61 -5.54 0.30
C ALA A 43 -11.27 -4.30 -0.55
N VAL A 44 -9.99 -4.06 -0.87
CA VAL A 44 -9.56 -2.98 -1.77
C VAL A 44 -10.21 -3.12 -3.15
N ARG A 45 -10.16 -4.31 -3.77
CA ARG A 45 -10.78 -4.54 -5.08
C ARG A 45 -12.29 -4.32 -5.07
N ARG A 46 -12.99 -4.81 -4.04
CA ARG A 46 -14.45 -4.59 -3.90
C ARG A 46 -14.77 -3.12 -3.69
N GLY A 47 -14.01 -2.44 -2.82
CA GLY A 47 -14.18 -1.01 -2.55
C GLY A 47 -13.96 -0.16 -3.79
N LEU A 48 -12.89 -0.41 -4.55
CA LEU A 48 -12.63 0.28 -5.81
C LEU A 48 -13.76 0.12 -6.82
N LYS A 49 -14.32 -1.09 -6.94
CA LYS A 49 -15.46 -1.35 -7.84
C LYS A 49 -16.74 -0.62 -7.39
N ALA A 50 -16.98 -0.54 -6.08
CA ALA A 50 -18.20 0.06 -5.54
C ALA A 50 -18.15 1.58 -5.43
N TYR A 51 -16.99 2.15 -5.13
CA TYR A 51 -16.84 3.56 -4.71
C TYR A 51 -15.87 4.36 -5.60
N GLY A 52 -15.18 3.73 -6.54
CA GLY A 52 -14.17 4.39 -7.37
C GLY A 52 -12.83 4.57 -6.65
N LEU A 53 -11.94 5.35 -7.27
CA LEU A 53 -10.54 5.47 -6.83
C LEU A 53 -10.35 6.33 -5.59
N ASN A 54 -11.08 7.45 -5.49
CA ASN A 54 -11.01 8.39 -4.37
C ASN A 54 -12.32 9.21 -4.30
N VAL A 55 -12.47 10.03 -3.25
CA VAL A 55 -13.64 10.89 -3.03
C VAL A 55 -13.54 12.30 -3.64
N ALA A 56 -12.37 12.67 -4.17
CA ALA A 56 -12.06 13.97 -4.79
C ALA A 56 -12.46 15.24 -4.01
N ALA A 57 -12.77 15.13 -2.71
CA ALA A 57 -13.27 16.22 -1.89
C ALA A 57 -12.89 16.03 -0.40
N SER A 58 -12.94 17.11 0.37
CA SER A 58 -12.70 17.07 1.82
C SER A 58 -13.91 16.47 2.56
N ARG A 59 -13.69 15.94 3.77
CA ARG A 59 -14.79 15.53 4.66
C ARG A 59 -15.74 16.67 5.04
N LYS A 60 -15.31 17.94 4.97
CA LYS A 60 -16.16 19.10 5.27
C LYS A 60 -17.16 19.41 4.13
N THR A 61 -16.86 18.98 2.91
CA THR A 61 -17.68 19.25 1.72
C THR A 61 -18.45 18.00 1.33
N THR A 62 -18.10 17.35 0.22
CA THR A 62 -18.77 16.16 -0.31
C THR A 62 -17.97 14.88 -0.11
N GLY A 63 -16.79 14.97 0.51
CA GLY A 63 -15.89 13.83 0.69
C GLY A 63 -16.15 13.02 1.95
N ASN A 64 -17.22 13.29 2.70
CA ASN A 64 -17.57 12.47 3.85
C ASN A 64 -18.33 11.22 3.38
N HIS A 65 -17.89 10.04 3.81
CA HIS A 65 -18.48 8.76 3.42
C HIS A 65 -18.72 7.91 4.66
N LEU A 66 -19.83 7.17 4.69
CA LEU A 66 -20.21 6.23 5.77
C LEU A 66 -19.18 5.11 6.06
N LEU A 67 -18.11 4.99 5.25
CA LEU A 67 -17.06 4.00 5.47
C LEU A 67 -15.96 4.51 6.41
N TYR A 68 -15.98 5.79 6.74
CA TYR A 68 -14.96 6.44 7.56
C TYR A 68 -15.32 6.50 9.05
N ASP A 69 -16.55 6.09 9.39
CA ASP A 69 -17.08 5.94 10.74
C ASP A 69 -17.10 4.45 11.14
#